data_AF-A0A2A6QWL0-F1
#
_entry.id   AF-A0A2A6QWL0-F1
#
_cell.length_a   1.000
_cell.length_b   1.000
_cell.length_c   1.000
_cell.angle_alpha   90.00
_cell.angle_beta   90.00
_cell.angle_gamma   90.00
#
_symmetry.space_group_name_H-M   'P 1'
#
loop_
_entity.id
_entity.type
_entity.pdbx_description
1 polymer ?
#
loop_
_entity_poly.entity_id
_entity_poly.type
_entity_poly.pdbx_seq_one_letter_code
_entity_poly.pdbx_strand_id
1 'polypeptide(L)'
;MTLTFPNKSRSFDESRNAVRFSGYDGMFEVRFLVEANALRTASQPGRSEDECLRAFDMAREIILEAATHAYGRGGKDRYTLTAQDIRR
;
A
#
# COMPACT_ATOMS: atom_id res chain seq x y z
N MET A 1 -16.40 4.60 -9.51
CA MET A 1 -15.04 4.96 -9.94
C MET A 1 -14.17 3.75 -9.70
N THR A 2 -13.47 3.28 -10.73
CA THR A 2 -12.79 1.99 -10.69
C THR A 2 -11.30 2.26 -10.61
N LEU A 3 -10.77 2.19 -9.39
CA LEU A 3 -9.34 2.31 -9.20
C LEU A 3 -8.66 1.06 -9.79
N THR A 4 -7.74 1.29 -10.73
CA THR A 4 -7.01 0.24 -11.42
C THR A 4 -5.54 0.28 -11.02
N PHE A 5 -4.92 -0.89 -10.93
CA PHE A 5 -3.52 -1.03 -10.56
C PHE A 5 -2.76 -1.76 -11.68
N PRO A 6 -2.68 -1.17 -12.89
CA PRO A 6 -2.01 -1.81 -14.03
C PRO A 6 -0.52 -1.98 -13.77
N ASN A 7 0.08 -1.06 -13.01
CA ASN A 7 1.49 -1.09 -12.66
C ASN A 7 1.71 -1.77 -11.31
N LYS A 8 2.66 -2.72 -11.26
CA LYS A 8 3.20 -3.28 -10.01
C LYS A 8 4.32 -2.42 -9.42
N SER A 9 4.34 -1.12 -9.76
CA SER A 9 5.33 -0.19 -9.25
C SER A 9 5.20 -0.08 -7.73
N ARG A 10 6.24 -0.53 -7.05
CA ARG A 10 6.37 -0.57 -5.60
C ARG A 10 7.76 -0.10 -5.25
N SER A 11 7.85 0.80 -4.29
CA SER A 11 9.13 1.28 -3.77
C SER A 11 9.04 1.28 -2.26
N PHE A 12 10.06 0.74 -1.62
CA PHE A 12 10.15 0.81 -0.17
C PHE A 12 10.76 2.16 0.23
N ASP A 13 10.09 2.85 1.14
CA ASP A 13 10.58 4.05 1.77
C ASP A 13 11.19 3.65 3.11
N GLU A 14 12.52 3.51 3.14
CA GLU A 14 13.27 3.15 4.36
C GLU A 14 13.09 4.20 5.47
N SER A 15 12.92 5.48 5.11
CA SER A 15 12.77 6.57 6.07
C SER A 15 11.46 6.49 6.85
N ARG A 16 10.41 5.97 6.20
CA ARG A 16 9.08 5.78 6.79
C ARG A 16 8.77 4.32 7.11
N ASN A 17 9.68 3.41 6.79
CA ASN A 17 9.50 1.96 6.90
C ASN A 17 8.15 1.55 6.29
N ALA A 18 7.92 1.93 5.02
CA ALA A 18 6.63 1.81 4.35
C ALA A 18 6.80 1.48 2.86
N VAL A 19 5.90 0.67 2.30
CA VAL A 19 5.85 0.38 0.86
C VAL A 19 4.92 1.37 0.18
N ARG A 20 5.42 2.06 -0.84
CA ARG A 20 4.65 3.00 -1.65
C ARG A 20 4.30 2.38 -3.00
N PHE A 21 3.05 2.56 -3.42
CA PHE A 21 2.55 2.13 -4.73
C PHE A 21 1.55 3.15 -5.30
N SER A 22 1.29 3.08 -6.59
CA SER A 22 0.36 3.96 -7.28
C SER A 22 -0.82 3.17 -7.85
N GLY A 23 -2.02 3.70 -7.67
CA GLY A 23 -3.23 3.31 -8.40
C GLY A 23 -3.65 4.39 -9.40
N TYR A 24 -4.52 4.03 -10.33
CA TYR A 24 -4.97 4.91 -11.40
C TYR A 24 -6.49 4.88 -11.48
N ASP A 25 -7.12 6.05 -11.34
CA ASP A 25 -8.54 6.25 -11.65
C ASP A 25 -8.64 6.99 -12.99
N GLY A 26 -8.58 6.23 -14.08
CA GLY A 26 -8.45 6.78 -15.43
C GLY A 26 -7.09 7.45 -15.65
N MET A 27 -7.08 8.78 -15.78
CA MET A 27 -5.85 9.57 -15.99
C MET A 27 -5.21 10.04 -14.67
N PHE A 28 -5.88 9.85 -13.54
CA PHE A 28 -5.40 10.35 -12.25
C PHE A 28 -4.56 9.30 -11.54
N GLU A 29 -3.28 9.60 -11.32
CA GLU A 29 -2.43 8.83 -10.40
C GLU A 29 -2.86 9.12 -8.95
N VAL A 30 -3.18 8.06 -8.22
CA VAL A 30 -3.44 8.09 -6.78
C VAL A 30 -2.32 7.34 -6.07
N ARG A 31 -1.66 8.00 -5.13
CA ARG A 31 -0.51 7.48 -4.40
C ARG A 31 -0.94 6.85 -3.08
N PHE A 32 -0.53 5.61 -2.86
CA PHE A 32 -0.80 4.87 -1.64
C PHE A 32 0.51 4.58 -0.91
N LEU A 33 0.53 4.83 0.39
CA LEU A 33 1.53 4.30 1.30
C LEU A 33 0.91 3.17 2.12
N VAL A 34 1.62 2.06 2.26
CA VAL A 34 1.34 1.01 3.22
C VAL A 34 2.47 0.96 4.21
N GLU A 35 2.18 1.18 5.49
CA GLU A 35 3.19 1.05 6.53
C GLU A 35 3.69 -0.40 6.61
N ALA A 36 4.98 -0.64 6.75
CA ALA A 36 5.50 -2.01 6.91
C ALA A 36 4.98 -2.66 8.20
N ASN A 37 4.64 -1.86 9.20
CA ASN A 37 3.88 -2.29 10.39
C ASN A 37 2.55 -2.96 10.03
N ALA A 38 1.92 -2.54 8.94
CA ALA A 38 0.66 -3.09 8.45
C ALA A 38 0.82 -4.44 7.73
N LEU A 39 1.98 -4.67 7.11
CA LEU A 39 2.35 -5.92 6.41
C LEU A 39 2.68 -7.10 7.34
N ARG A 40 2.55 -6.89 8.65
CA ARG A 40 2.38 -7.90 9.73
C ARG A 40 3.62 -8.24 10.57
N THR A 41 3.28 -8.36 11.86
CA THR A 41 3.99 -8.83 13.07
C THR A 41 5.39 -8.29 13.32
N ALA A 42 5.45 -7.27 14.17
CA ALA A 42 6.66 -6.67 14.70
C ALA A 42 7.53 -5.98 13.65
N SER A 43 7.53 -4.65 13.68
CA SER A 43 8.70 -3.86 13.33
C SER A 43 9.94 -4.52 13.94
N GLN A 44 10.64 -5.33 13.16
CA GLN A 44 12.01 -5.70 13.46
C GLN A 44 12.87 -4.69 12.70
N PRO A 45 13.59 -3.80 13.40
CA PRO A 45 14.55 -2.93 12.74
C PRO A 45 15.59 -3.82 12.06
N GLY A 46 15.69 -3.75 10.73
CA GLY A 46 16.63 -4.56 9.94
C GLY A 46 16.02 -5.48 8.88
N ARG A 47 14.70 -5.43 8.65
CA ARG A 47 14.09 -6.15 7.52
C ARG A 47 14.58 -5.55 6.20
N SER A 48 15.13 -6.40 5.33
CA SER A 48 15.58 -5.96 3.99
C SER A 48 14.39 -5.50 3.16
N GLU A 49 14.57 -4.45 2.35
CA GLU A 49 13.55 -3.93 1.43
C GLU A 49 12.83 -5.07 0.69
N ASP A 50 13.58 -6.04 0.17
CA ASP A 50 13.06 -7.19 -0.57
C ASP A 50 12.04 -8.03 0.23
N GLU A 51 12.24 -8.22 1.54
CA GLU A 51 11.33 -8.99 2.37
C GLU A 51 10.03 -8.21 2.64
N CYS A 52 10.12 -6.89 2.81
CA CYS A 52 8.95 -6.01 2.87
C CYS A 52 8.16 -6.03 1.56
N LEU A 53 8.85 -6.01 0.41
CA LEU A 53 8.22 -6.11 -0.90
C LEU A 53 7.57 -7.48 -1.11
N ARG A 54 8.20 -8.59 -0.71
CA ARG A 54 7.59 -9.92 -0.77
C ARG A 54 6.35 -10.03 0.12
N ALA A 55 6.40 -9.49 1.34
CA ALA A 55 5.24 -9.46 2.23
C ALA A 55 4.09 -8.64 1.63
N PHE A 56 4.42 -7.52 0.98
CA PHE A 56 3.46 -6.73 0.22
C PHE A 56 2.87 -7.52 -0.95
N ASP A 57 3.68 -8.22 -1.75
CA ASP A 57 3.19 -9.05 -2.86
C ASP A 57 2.26 -10.17 -2.36
N MET A 58 2.58 -10.81 -1.22
CA MET A 58 1.71 -11.83 -0.61
C MET A 58 0.39 -11.25 -0.10
N ALA A 59 0.40 -10.03 0.45
CA ALA A 59 -0.78 -9.34 0.94
C ALA A 59 -1.42 -8.40 -0.10
N ARG A 60 -1.00 -8.48 -1.37
CA ARG A 60 -1.32 -7.49 -2.40
C ARG A 60 -2.82 -7.36 -2.62
N GLU A 61 -3.54 -8.47 -2.75
CA GLU A 61 -4.99 -8.44 -2.97
C GLU A 61 -5.73 -7.68 -1.86
N ILE A 62 -5.39 -7.97 -0.60
CA ILE A 62 -5.97 -7.32 0.58
C ILE A 62 -5.64 -5.82 0.58
N ILE A 63 -4.41 -5.45 0.23
CA ILE A 63 -3.97 -4.05 0.14
C ILE A 63 -4.71 -3.29 -0.94
N LEU A 64 -4.90 -3.90 -2.11
CA LEU A 64 -5.63 -3.28 -3.23
C LEU A 64 -7.11 -3.08 -2.88
N GLU A 65 -7.71 -4.04 -2.16
CA GLU A 65 -9.08 -3.91 -1.66
C GLU A 65 -9.18 -2.76 -0.63
N ALA A 66 -8.27 -2.72 0.34
CA ALA A 66 -8.19 -1.64 1.33
C ALA A 66 -7.97 -0.27 0.67
N ALA A 67 -7.10 -0.19 -0.35
CA ALA A 67 -6.86 1.01 -1.14
C ALA A 67 -8.14 1.50 -1.85
N THR A 68 -8.87 0.57 -2.45
CA THR A 68 -10.14 0.86 -3.14
C THR A 68 -11.19 1.35 -2.16
N HIS A 69 -11.29 0.72 -0.99
CA HIS A 69 -12.21 1.14 0.08
C HIS A 69 -11.85 2.52 0.65
N ALA A 70 -10.57 2.78 0.87
CA ALA A 70 -10.08 4.09 1.32
C ALA A 70 -10.35 5.18 0.28
N TYR A 71 -10.14 4.88 -1.01
CA TYR A 71 -10.42 5.80 -2.11
C TYR A 71 -11.90 6.18 -2.19
N GLY A 72 -12.79 5.18 -2.08
CA GLY A 72 -14.24 5.38 -2.13
C GLY A 72 -14.79 6.28 -1.02
N ARG A 73 -14.02 6.56 0.04
CA ARG A 73 -14.43 7.45 1.13
C ARG A 73 -14.16 8.93 0.91
N GLY A 74 -13.32 9.33 -0.05
CA GLY A 74 -12.95 10.75 -0.11
C GLY A 74 -12.14 11.27 -1.30
N GLY A 75 -11.86 10.48 -2.35
CA GLY A 75 -11.30 11.00 -3.61
C GLY A 75 -10.02 11.85 -3.52
N LYS A 76 -9.16 11.63 -2.51
CA LYS A 76 -7.85 12.28 -2.37
C LYS A 76 -6.83 11.69 -3.37
N ASP A 77 -5.76 12.42 -3.65
CA ASP A 77 -4.62 11.94 -4.44
C ASP A 77 -3.64 11.08 -3.63
N ARG A 78 -3.69 11.16 -2.29
CA ARG A 78 -2.80 10.43 -1.40
C ARG A 78 -3.52 9.74 -0.25
N TYR A 79 -3.21 8.46 -0.05
CA TYR A 79 -3.72 7.65 1.05
C TYR A 79 -2.59 6.96 1.80
N THR A 80 -2.82 6.73 3.08
CA THR A 80 -1.94 5.94 3.94
C THR A 80 -2.78 4.83 4.54
N LEU A 81 -2.44 3.59 4.18
CA LEU A 81 -3.06 2.36 4.66
C LEU A 81 -2.25 1.85 5.84
N THR A 82 -2.94 1.68 6.96
CA THR A 82 -2.34 1.21 8.21
C THR A 82 -2.70 -0.25 8.45
N ALA A 83 -2.16 -0.84 9.53
CA ALA A 83 -2.50 -2.20 9.93
C ALA A 83 -4.01 -2.41 10.15
N GLN A 84 -4.75 -1.36 10.52
CA GLN A 84 -6.19 -1.42 10.69
C GLN A 84 -6.94 -1.56 9.36
N ASP A 85 -6.44 -0.97 8.29
CA ASP A 85 -7.07 -1.04 6.97
C ASP A 85 -6.86 -2.40 6.30
N ILE A 86 -5.73 -3.06 6.58
CA ILE A 86 -5.35 -4.35 5.96
C ILE A 86 -5.91 -5.56 6.74
N ARG A 87 -6.18 -5.44 8.05
CA ARG A 87 -6.62 -6.57 8.90
C ARG A 87 -8.13 -6.85 8.88
N ARG A 88 -8.88 -6.30 7.93
CA ARG A 88 -10.34 -6.36 7.96
C ARG A 88 -10.90 -7.73 7.56
#